data_AF-A0A7J5F353-F1
#
_entry.id   AF-A0A7J5F353-F1
#
_cell.length_a   1.000
_cell.length_b   1.000
_cell.length_c   1.000
_cell.angle_alpha   90.00
_cell.angle_beta   90.00
_cell.angle_gamma   90.00
#
_symmetry.space_group_name_H-M   'P 1'
#
loop_
_entity.id
_entity.type
_entity.pdbx_description
1 polymer ?
#
loop_
_entity_poly.entity_id
_entity_poly.type
_entity_poly.pdbx_seq_one_letter_code
_entity_poly.pdbx_strand_id
1 'polypeptide(L)'
;MTVLKKVLLLLSDPQTVRELVRFRFAEYLAETGWLESVRRREPVDHDGRPLPWMSLPFIDFITPRLHDGLSVFEYGSGNSTLYFEQRAGSVIAVEHDAAWHARIAPRALKKTRVIHCRLDDGESYETAVTRQGMSFDIVIVDGRKRSECLRHAAAGVSERGVIVLDDAERPEYAAAVETLSAAGWKTLPFWGIAPGMHNRKCTLVLYRTGNCLGI
;
A
#
# COMPACT_ATOMS: atom_id res chain seq x y z
N MET A 1 9.96 19.42 28.45
CA MET A 1 10.14 18.28 29.39
C MET A 1 11.23 17.36 28.85
N THR A 2 12.28 17.06 29.62
CA THR A 2 13.40 16.22 29.18
C THR A 2 12.97 14.77 28.92
N VAL A 3 13.71 14.04 28.09
CA VAL A 3 13.46 12.61 27.83
C VAL A 3 13.48 11.80 29.13
N LEU A 4 14.46 12.07 30.01
CA LEU A 4 14.56 11.43 31.31
C LEU A 4 13.29 11.66 32.16
N LYS A 5 12.78 12.89 32.21
CA LYS A 5 11.54 13.19 32.94
C LYS A 5 10.32 12.48 32.33
N LYS A 6 10.24 12.35 31.00
CA LYS A 6 9.18 11.57 30.31
C LYS A 6 9.25 10.09 30.66
N VAL A 7 10.45 9.50 30.68
CA VAL A 7 10.63 8.08 31.04
C VAL A 7 10.27 7.85 32.50
N LEU A 8 10.71 8.71 33.42
CA LEU A 8 10.35 8.59 34.84
C LEU A 8 8.84 8.70 35.06
N LEU A 9 8.16 9.62 34.35
CA LEU A 9 6.70 9.72 34.38
C LEU A 9 6.03 8.45 33.87
N LEU A 10 6.51 7.89 32.76
CA LEU A 10 5.99 6.61 32.25
C LEU A 10 6.17 5.48 33.28
N LEU A 11 7.36 5.36 33.86
CA LEU A 11 7.65 4.32 34.85
C LEU A 11 6.84 4.49 36.14
N SER A 12 6.37 5.70 36.44
CA SER A 12 5.48 5.97 37.57
C SER A 12 4.02 5.55 37.34
N ASP A 13 3.67 5.08 36.14
CA ASP A 13 2.35 4.54 35.78
C ASP A 13 2.46 3.02 35.45
N PRO A 14 2.34 2.15 36.46
CA PRO A 14 2.52 0.70 36.28
C PRO A 14 1.50 0.06 35.33
N GLN A 15 0.30 0.64 35.22
CA GLN A 15 -0.74 0.11 34.32
C GLN A 15 -0.35 0.38 32.87
N THR A 16 0.06 1.61 32.55
CA THR A 16 0.54 1.94 31.20
C THR A 16 1.80 1.15 30.85
N VAL A 17 2.75 1.00 31.77
CA VAL A 17 3.95 0.18 31.54
C VAL A 17 3.59 -1.26 31.21
N ARG A 18 2.63 -1.86 31.93
CA ARG A 18 2.17 -3.23 31.67
C ARG A 18 1.63 -3.39 30.25
N GLU A 19 0.77 -2.47 29.81
CA GLU A 19 0.21 -2.55 28.45
C GLU A 19 1.28 -2.32 27.37
N LEU A 20 2.24 -1.42 27.58
CA LEU A 20 3.36 -1.24 26.66
C LEU A 20 4.26 -2.48 26.57
N VAL A 21 4.48 -3.17 27.68
CA VAL A 21 5.20 -4.45 27.70
C VAL A 21 4.42 -5.50 26.89
N ARG A 22 3.10 -5.58 27.06
CA ARG A 22 2.25 -6.48 26.25
C ARG A 22 2.42 -6.16 24.78
N PHE A 23 2.19 -4.92 24.36
CA PHE A 23 2.36 -4.52 22.95
C PHE A 23 3.78 -4.79 22.42
N ARG A 24 4.82 -4.68 23.26
CA ARG A 24 6.21 -4.93 22.87
C ARG A 24 6.48 -6.40 22.56
N PHE A 25 5.88 -7.32 23.31
CA PHE A 25 6.25 -8.74 23.30
C PHE A 25 5.13 -9.67 22.79
N ALA A 26 3.90 -9.19 22.66
CA ALA A 26 2.73 -9.94 22.25
C ALA A 26 1.67 -9.03 21.60
N GLU A 27 0.57 -9.61 21.13
CA GLU A 27 -0.63 -8.89 20.65
C GLU A 27 -0.39 -8.12 19.34
N TYR A 28 -1.35 -7.25 19.03
CA TYR A 28 -1.51 -6.57 17.74
C TYR A 28 -0.22 -5.96 17.15
N LEU A 29 0.53 -5.13 17.89
CA LEU A 29 1.72 -4.46 17.34
C LEU A 29 2.92 -5.39 17.10
N ALA A 30 3.00 -6.49 17.83
CA ALA A 30 4.01 -7.52 17.61
C ALA A 30 3.62 -8.41 16.42
N GLU A 31 2.36 -8.86 16.38
CA GLU A 31 1.84 -9.80 15.38
C GLU A 31 1.73 -9.17 13.98
N THR A 32 1.34 -7.90 13.91
CA THR A 32 1.22 -7.16 12.63
C THR A 32 2.56 -6.76 12.01
N GLY A 33 3.69 -7.04 12.68
CA GLY A 33 5.02 -6.63 12.24
C GLY A 33 5.33 -5.14 12.43
N TRP A 34 4.44 -4.38 13.09
CA TRP A 34 4.64 -2.94 13.31
C TRP A 34 5.96 -2.66 14.04
N LEU A 35 6.24 -3.38 15.13
CA LEU A 35 7.48 -3.21 15.89
C LEU A 35 8.74 -3.63 15.14
N GLU A 36 8.65 -4.70 14.35
CA GLU A 36 9.78 -5.14 13.53
C GLU A 36 10.07 -4.11 12.43
N SER A 37 9.02 -3.53 11.85
CA SER A 37 9.13 -2.45 10.87
C SER A 37 9.81 -1.20 11.44
N VAL A 38 9.48 -0.79 12.68
CA VAL A 38 10.19 0.30 13.38
C VAL A 38 11.67 -0.02 13.53
N ARG A 39 12.01 -1.25 13.93
CA ARG A 39 13.39 -1.67 14.17
C ARG A 39 14.21 -1.67 12.88
N ARG A 40 13.65 -2.20 11.80
CA ARG A 40 14.34 -2.31 10.50
C ARG A 40 14.27 -1.05 9.65
N ARG A 41 13.38 -0.11 9.98
CA ARG A 41 13.06 1.07 9.16
C ARG A 41 12.60 0.66 7.75
N GLU A 42 11.83 -0.41 7.68
CA GLU A 42 11.31 -1.01 6.45
C GLU A 42 9.99 -1.71 6.78
N PRO A 43 8.93 -1.62 5.95
CA PRO A 43 7.65 -2.27 6.24
C PRO A 43 7.77 -3.79 6.04
N VAL A 44 7.78 -4.52 7.15
CA VAL A 44 7.92 -5.98 7.20
C VAL A 44 7.02 -6.60 8.26
N ASP A 45 6.67 -7.87 8.08
CA ASP A 45 5.94 -8.66 9.07
C ASP A 45 6.84 -9.09 10.23
N HIS A 46 6.28 -9.84 11.19
CA HIS A 46 7.02 -10.33 12.35
C HIS A 46 8.22 -11.24 11.97
N ASP A 47 8.14 -11.94 10.83
CA ASP A 47 9.19 -12.80 10.29
C ASP A 47 10.20 -12.01 9.43
N GLY A 48 9.98 -10.71 9.24
CA GLY A 48 10.80 -9.86 8.40
C GLY A 48 10.51 -10.00 6.90
N ARG A 49 9.39 -10.60 6.52
CA ARG A 49 8.94 -10.65 5.10
C ARG A 49 8.33 -9.31 4.70
N PRO A 50 8.39 -8.91 3.43
CA PRO A 50 7.85 -7.63 2.95
C PRO A 50 6.36 -7.45 3.28
N LEU A 51 6.00 -6.26 3.75
CA LEU A 51 4.61 -5.77 3.85
C LEU A 51 4.44 -4.51 2.97
N PRO A 52 3.23 -4.27 2.42
CA PRO A 52 2.95 -3.01 1.76
C PRO A 52 2.91 -1.88 2.80
N TRP A 53 3.26 -0.65 2.41
CA TRP A 53 3.26 0.48 3.34
C TRP A 53 1.88 1.14 3.52
N MET A 54 0.85 0.29 3.50
CA MET A 54 -0.57 0.62 3.58
C MET A 54 -1.09 0.44 5.00
N SER A 55 -2.32 0.86 5.28
CA SER A 55 -2.90 0.70 6.60
C SER A 55 -3.03 -0.78 6.99
N LEU A 56 -2.71 -1.13 8.24
CA LEU A 56 -2.81 -2.50 8.75
C LEU A 56 -4.20 -3.13 8.50
N PRO A 57 -5.34 -2.42 8.69
CA PRO A 57 -6.65 -2.98 8.35
C PRO A 57 -6.83 -3.30 6.87
N PHE A 58 -6.21 -2.54 5.95
CA PHE A 58 -6.21 -2.89 4.53
C PHE A 58 -5.40 -4.15 4.28
N ILE A 59 -4.25 -4.31 4.94
CA ILE A 59 -3.42 -5.52 4.84
C ILE A 59 -4.22 -6.75 5.30
N ASP A 60 -4.86 -6.67 6.46
CA ASP A 60 -5.71 -7.75 6.99
C ASP A 60 -6.87 -8.09 6.03
N PHE A 61 -7.45 -7.07 5.39
CA PHE A 61 -8.50 -7.23 4.40
C PHE A 61 -8.01 -7.89 3.10
N ILE A 62 -6.91 -7.42 2.53
CA ILE A 62 -6.46 -7.85 1.20
C ILE A 62 -5.78 -9.22 1.25
N THR A 63 -5.02 -9.52 2.31
CA THR A 63 -4.22 -10.76 2.43
C THR A 63 -4.99 -12.03 2.07
N PRO A 64 -6.15 -12.33 2.68
CA PRO A 64 -6.87 -13.58 2.40
C PRO A 64 -7.56 -13.60 1.02
N ARG A 65 -7.58 -12.47 0.30
CA ARG A 65 -8.23 -12.32 -1.01
C ARG A 65 -7.25 -12.40 -2.17
N LEU A 66 -5.95 -12.37 -1.90
CA LEU A 66 -4.93 -12.51 -2.93
C LEU A 66 -4.73 -13.97 -3.33
N HIS A 67 -4.68 -14.22 -4.62
CA HIS A 67 -4.40 -15.54 -5.20
C HIS A 67 -3.75 -15.40 -6.58
N ASP A 68 -3.21 -16.50 -7.09
CA ASP A 68 -2.43 -16.58 -8.34
C ASP A 68 -3.23 -16.29 -9.63
N GLY A 69 -4.55 -16.20 -9.52
CA GLY A 69 -5.44 -15.78 -10.61
C GLY A 69 -5.56 -14.27 -10.79
N LEU A 70 -4.95 -13.47 -9.90
CA LEU A 70 -5.04 -12.00 -9.95
C LEU A 70 -3.84 -11.38 -10.67
N SER A 71 -4.12 -10.33 -11.43
CA SER A 71 -3.14 -9.44 -12.04
C SER A 71 -3.07 -8.10 -11.30
N VAL A 72 -1.86 -7.66 -10.95
CA VAL A 72 -1.62 -6.41 -10.19
C VAL A 72 -0.80 -5.42 -11.01
N PHE A 73 -1.26 -4.18 -11.05
CA PHE A 73 -0.46 -3.04 -11.49
C PHE A 73 -0.21 -2.10 -10.31
N GLU A 74 1.00 -1.55 -10.22
CA GLU A 74 1.40 -0.64 -9.14
C GLU A 74 2.07 0.63 -9.69
N TYR A 75 1.52 1.79 -9.33
CA TYR A 75 2.23 3.07 -9.43
C TYR A 75 3.05 3.26 -8.16
N GLY A 76 4.37 3.34 -8.30
CA GLY A 76 5.32 3.18 -7.20
C GLY A 76 5.78 1.73 -7.10
N SER A 77 6.96 1.51 -6.53
CA SER A 77 7.46 0.17 -6.25
C SER A 77 8.03 0.09 -4.84
N GLY A 78 8.08 -1.11 -4.26
CA GLY A 78 8.62 -1.30 -2.93
C GLY A 78 8.36 -2.67 -2.34
N ASN A 79 8.27 -2.73 -1.02
CA ASN A 79 7.88 -3.96 -0.33
C ASN A 79 6.44 -4.36 -0.60
N SER A 80 5.57 -3.42 -0.99
CA SER A 80 4.26 -3.72 -1.57
C SER A 80 4.39 -4.59 -2.81
N THR A 81 5.24 -4.22 -3.77
CA THR A 81 5.54 -5.03 -4.97
C THR A 81 5.97 -6.44 -4.59
N LEU A 82 6.92 -6.56 -3.65
CA LEU A 82 7.44 -7.83 -3.16
C LEU A 82 6.40 -8.63 -2.33
N TYR A 83 5.44 -7.94 -1.72
CA TYR A 83 4.36 -8.56 -0.97
C TYR A 83 3.29 -9.16 -1.90
N PHE A 84 2.87 -8.39 -2.92
CA PHE A 84 1.86 -8.82 -3.88
C PHE A 84 2.39 -9.93 -4.79
N GLU A 85 3.67 -9.90 -5.20
CA GLU A 85 4.21 -10.95 -6.08
C GLU A 85 4.20 -12.33 -5.43
N GLN A 86 4.28 -12.44 -4.11
CA GLN A 86 4.25 -13.75 -3.44
C GLN A 86 2.85 -14.38 -3.48
N ARG A 87 1.82 -13.60 -3.79
CA ARG A 87 0.40 -13.99 -3.64
C ARG A 87 -0.40 -13.89 -4.93
N ALA A 88 -0.07 -12.94 -5.81
CA ALA A 88 -0.73 -12.72 -7.09
C ALA A 88 -0.06 -13.50 -8.23
N GLY A 89 -0.77 -13.66 -9.35
CA GLY A 89 -0.27 -14.34 -10.55
C GLY A 89 0.80 -13.53 -11.28
N SER A 90 0.61 -12.22 -11.35
CA SER A 90 1.55 -11.28 -11.97
C SER A 90 1.51 -9.92 -11.31
N VAL A 91 2.65 -9.23 -11.32
CA VAL A 91 2.78 -7.85 -10.83
C VAL A 91 3.59 -7.03 -11.82
N ILE A 92 3.06 -5.88 -12.23
CA ILE A 92 3.80 -4.86 -12.97
C ILE A 92 3.81 -3.58 -12.14
N ALA A 93 4.99 -3.11 -11.77
CA ALA A 93 5.16 -1.86 -11.03
C ALA A 93 5.91 -0.83 -11.89
N VAL A 94 5.56 0.45 -11.76
CA VAL A 94 6.33 1.57 -12.31
C VAL A 94 6.97 2.41 -11.22
N GLU A 95 8.26 2.70 -11.37
CA GLU A 95 9.03 3.47 -10.41
C GLU A 95 9.66 4.68 -11.07
N HIS A 96 9.50 5.85 -10.48
CA HIS A 96 10.06 7.10 -10.98
C HIS A 96 11.49 7.36 -10.53
N ASP A 97 11.83 6.95 -9.30
CA ASP A 97 13.15 7.15 -8.73
C ASP A 97 14.11 6.06 -9.18
N ALA A 98 15.16 6.45 -9.92
CA ALA A 98 16.11 5.49 -10.48
C ALA A 98 16.90 4.73 -9.40
N ALA A 99 17.23 5.38 -8.28
CA ALA A 99 17.96 4.75 -7.20
C ALA A 99 17.07 3.75 -6.44
N TRP A 100 15.80 4.08 -6.25
CA TRP A 100 14.82 3.17 -5.67
C TRP A 100 14.52 1.99 -6.58
N HIS A 101 14.33 2.24 -7.89
CA HIS A 101 14.19 1.18 -8.89
C HIS A 101 15.36 0.19 -8.83
N ALA A 102 16.60 0.69 -8.80
CA ALA A 102 17.80 -0.13 -8.70
C ALA A 102 17.88 -0.96 -7.40
N ARG A 103 17.13 -0.57 -6.35
CA ARG A 103 17.03 -1.33 -5.09
C ARG A 103 15.92 -2.39 -5.13
N ILE A 104 14.80 -2.10 -5.78
CA ILE A 104 13.62 -2.98 -5.77
C ILE A 104 13.64 -3.99 -6.92
N ALA A 105 13.97 -3.57 -8.14
CA ALA A 105 13.92 -4.43 -9.32
C ALA A 105 14.75 -5.72 -9.18
N PRO A 106 15.97 -5.72 -8.58
CA PRO A 106 16.73 -6.96 -8.37
C PRO A 106 16.15 -7.92 -7.32
N ARG A 107 15.24 -7.44 -6.45
CA ARG A 107 14.60 -8.25 -5.40
C ARG A 107 13.34 -8.96 -5.92
N ALA A 108 12.79 -8.50 -7.04
CA ALA A 108 11.55 -9.01 -7.61
C ALA A 108 11.74 -10.41 -8.21
N LEU A 109 10.68 -11.23 -8.11
CA LEU A 109 10.61 -12.54 -8.77
C LEU A 109 10.58 -12.38 -10.29
N LYS A 110 10.94 -13.45 -11.02
CA LYS A 110 10.90 -13.47 -12.50
C LYS A 110 9.53 -13.16 -13.11
N LYS A 111 8.45 -13.40 -12.35
CA LYS A 111 7.06 -13.11 -12.78
C LYS A 111 6.64 -11.65 -12.57
N THR A 112 7.51 -10.85 -11.96
CA THR A 112 7.27 -9.46 -11.61
C THR A 112 8.12 -8.57 -12.49
N ARG A 113 7.54 -7.49 -13.00
CA ARG A 113 8.27 -6.49 -13.78
C ARG A 113 8.23 -5.15 -13.08
N VAL A 114 9.40 -4.63 -12.71
CA VAL A 114 9.55 -3.28 -12.16
C VAL A 114 10.18 -2.38 -13.22
N ILE A 115 9.41 -1.43 -13.75
CA ILE A 115 9.80 -0.58 -14.87
C ILE A 115 10.21 0.79 -14.34
N HIS A 116 11.41 1.27 -14.69
CA HIS A 116 11.79 2.65 -14.41
C HIS A 116 11.07 3.59 -15.39
N CYS A 117 10.35 4.58 -14.87
CA CYS A 117 9.53 5.50 -15.66
C CYS A 117 9.57 6.90 -15.04
N ARG A 118 10.27 7.83 -15.69
CA ARG A 118 10.49 9.19 -15.16
C ARG A 118 9.22 10.03 -15.23
N LEU A 119 9.08 10.98 -14.31
CA LEU A 119 7.92 11.88 -14.26
C LEU A 119 7.92 12.98 -15.34
N ASP A 120 9.10 13.27 -15.92
CA ASP A 120 9.31 14.32 -16.90
C ASP A 120 9.29 13.83 -18.37
N ASP A 121 9.08 12.53 -18.58
CA ASP A 121 8.91 11.92 -19.90
C ASP A 121 7.43 11.95 -20.33
N GLY A 122 6.88 13.17 -20.49
CA GLY A 122 5.47 13.38 -20.82
C GLY A 122 4.51 12.76 -19.79
N GLU A 123 3.41 12.17 -20.26
CA GLU A 123 2.45 11.41 -19.43
C GLU A 123 2.83 9.92 -19.30
N SER A 124 4.11 9.56 -19.49
CA SER A 124 4.52 8.15 -19.52
C SER A 124 4.23 7.41 -18.22
N TYR A 125 4.42 8.09 -17.08
CA TYR A 125 4.16 7.53 -15.77
C TYR A 125 2.66 7.30 -15.55
N GLU A 126 1.84 8.33 -15.77
CA GLU A 126 0.39 8.31 -15.51
C GLU A 126 -0.34 7.35 -16.45
N THR A 127 0.11 7.23 -17.70
CA THR A 127 -0.50 6.33 -18.69
C THR A 127 0.10 4.92 -18.64
N ALA A 128 1.04 4.64 -17.73
CA ALA A 128 1.76 3.38 -17.72
C ALA A 128 0.85 2.16 -17.60
N VAL A 129 -0.24 2.24 -16.84
CA VAL A 129 -1.19 1.11 -16.69
C VAL A 129 -1.82 0.73 -18.03
N THR A 130 -2.25 1.70 -18.84
CA THR A 130 -2.92 1.45 -20.12
C THR A 130 -1.94 1.06 -21.22
N ARG A 131 -0.67 1.51 -21.11
CA ARG A 131 0.41 1.13 -22.04
C ARG A 131 0.85 -0.33 -21.94
N GLN A 132 0.41 -1.07 -20.93
CA GLN A 132 0.75 -2.50 -20.80
C GLN A 132 0.03 -3.39 -21.83
N GLY A 133 -0.98 -2.87 -22.53
CA GLY A 133 -1.75 -3.63 -23.52
C GLY A 133 -2.67 -4.69 -22.91
N MET A 134 -2.93 -4.60 -21.60
CA MET A 134 -3.81 -5.47 -20.84
C MET A 134 -4.46 -4.69 -19.68
N SER A 135 -5.52 -5.25 -19.10
CA SER A 135 -6.15 -4.72 -17.90
C SER A 135 -5.75 -5.52 -16.66
N PHE A 136 -5.87 -4.90 -15.48
CA PHE A 136 -5.46 -5.48 -14.20
C PHE A 136 -6.62 -5.64 -13.22
N ASP A 137 -6.59 -6.70 -12.41
CA ASP A 137 -7.61 -6.93 -11.37
C ASP A 137 -7.43 -6.02 -10.16
N ILE A 138 -6.19 -5.63 -9.86
CA ILE A 138 -5.88 -4.67 -8.81
C ILE A 138 -4.93 -3.62 -9.38
N VAL A 139 -5.34 -2.35 -9.34
CA VAL A 139 -4.46 -1.22 -9.68
C VAL A 139 -4.17 -0.41 -8.42
N ILE A 140 -2.92 -0.36 -8.01
CA ILE A 140 -2.47 0.34 -6.81
C ILE A 140 -1.88 1.69 -7.20
N VAL A 141 -2.33 2.75 -6.55
CA VAL A 141 -1.87 4.13 -6.72
C VAL A 141 -1.17 4.57 -5.43
N ASP A 142 0.14 4.31 -5.34
CA ASP A 142 0.99 4.64 -4.17
C ASP A 142 2.28 5.41 -4.56
N GLY A 143 2.32 5.96 -5.77
CA GLY A 143 3.51 6.65 -6.28
C GLY A 143 3.35 8.17 -6.32
N ARG A 144 3.68 8.75 -7.46
CA ARG A 144 3.54 10.19 -7.76
C ARG A 144 2.36 10.46 -8.68
N LYS A 145 2.00 11.75 -8.83
CA LYS A 145 0.89 12.20 -9.70
C LYS A 145 -0.39 11.38 -9.49
N ARG A 146 -0.74 11.13 -8.21
CA ARG A 146 -1.76 10.13 -7.84
C ARG A 146 -3.15 10.49 -8.37
N SER A 147 -3.51 11.77 -8.40
CA SER A 147 -4.78 12.24 -8.96
C SER A 147 -4.90 11.92 -10.45
N GLU A 148 -3.83 12.12 -11.21
CA GLU A 148 -3.75 11.80 -12.63
C GLU A 148 -3.71 10.28 -12.85
N CYS A 149 -2.94 9.55 -12.03
CA CYS A 149 -2.87 8.09 -12.08
C CYS A 149 -4.23 7.44 -11.79
N LEU A 150 -5.06 7.99 -10.90
CA LEU A 150 -6.41 7.49 -10.62
C LEU A 150 -7.29 7.51 -11.88
N ARG A 151 -7.19 8.57 -12.70
CA ARG A 151 -7.93 8.67 -13.96
C ARG A 151 -7.55 7.54 -14.92
N HIS A 152 -6.25 7.26 -15.06
CA HIS A 152 -5.77 6.17 -15.92
C HIS A 152 -5.98 4.79 -15.33
N ALA A 153 -5.92 4.65 -14.00
CA ALA A 153 -6.23 3.43 -13.29
C ALA A 153 -7.65 2.95 -13.62
N ALA A 154 -8.63 3.86 -13.66
CA ALA A 154 -10.00 3.54 -14.05
C ALA A 154 -10.15 3.01 -15.49
N ALA A 155 -9.22 3.36 -16.39
CA ALA A 155 -9.18 2.87 -17.77
C ALA A 155 -8.34 1.57 -17.93
N GLY A 156 -7.37 1.33 -17.04
CA GLY A 156 -6.49 0.16 -17.08
C GLY A 156 -6.90 -0.99 -16.16
N VAL A 157 -7.91 -0.78 -15.31
CA VAL A 157 -8.49 -1.81 -14.45
C VAL A 157 -9.48 -2.67 -15.22
N SER A 158 -9.51 -3.97 -14.94
CA SER A 158 -10.44 -4.92 -15.56
C SER A 158 -11.90 -4.63 -15.15
N GLU A 159 -12.86 -5.22 -15.85
CA GLU A 159 -14.29 -5.05 -15.52
C GLU A 159 -14.59 -5.43 -14.06
N ARG A 160 -13.98 -6.53 -13.61
CA ARG A 160 -14.03 -7.04 -12.23
C ARG A 160 -12.97 -6.43 -11.31
N GLY A 161 -12.12 -5.53 -11.78
CA GLY A 161 -10.99 -5.05 -10.99
C GLY A 161 -11.34 -3.96 -10.00
N VAL A 162 -10.39 -3.66 -9.12
CA VAL A 162 -10.47 -2.60 -8.11
C VAL A 162 -9.26 -1.67 -8.21
N ILE A 163 -9.42 -0.45 -7.71
CA ILE A 163 -8.33 0.52 -7.57
C ILE A 163 -8.06 0.72 -6.09
N VAL A 164 -6.78 0.71 -5.69
CA VAL A 164 -6.34 0.98 -4.33
C VAL A 164 -5.59 2.30 -4.33
N LEU A 165 -6.09 3.30 -3.60
CA LEU A 165 -5.41 4.57 -3.39
C LEU A 165 -4.82 4.59 -1.98
N ASP A 166 -3.51 4.74 -1.87
CA ASP A 166 -2.87 4.93 -0.57
C ASP A 166 -2.75 6.41 -0.20
N ASP A 167 -2.59 6.70 1.10
CA ASP A 167 -2.66 8.05 1.69
C ASP A 167 -3.91 8.85 1.27
N ALA A 168 -5.05 8.17 1.16
CA ALA A 168 -6.30 8.74 0.68
C ALA A 168 -6.89 9.82 1.61
N GLU A 169 -6.35 9.99 2.82
CA GLU A 169 -6.69 11.08 3.73
C GLU A 169 -6.19 12.45 3.25
N ARG A 170 -5.28 12.48 2.27
CA ARG A 170 -4.71 13.71 1.75
C ARG A 170 -5.74 14.52 0.94
N PRO A 171 -5.99 15.79 1.28
CA PRO A 171 -7.04 16.60 0.63
C PRO A 171 -6.88 16.74 -0.89
N GLU A 172 -5.65 16.74 -1.41
CA GLU A 172 -5.38 16.89 -2.84
C GLU A 172 -5.94 15.75 -3.71
N TYR A 173 -6.29 14.61 -3.12
CA TYR A 173 -6.87 13.46 -3.84
C TYR A 173 -8.40 13.44 -3.81
N ALA A 174 -9.04 14.29 -3.00
CA ALA A 174 -10.50 14.28 -2.82
C ALA A 174 -11.25 14.48 -4.14
N ALA A 175 -10.85 15.47 -4.96
CA ALA A 175 -11.51 15.76 -6.24
C ALA A 175 -11.44 14.58 -7.24
N ALA A 176 -10.31 13.86 -7.26
CA ALA A 176 -10.15 12.69 -8.13
C ALA A 176 -11.02 11.52 -7.67
N VAL A 177 -11.12 11.30 -6.35
CA VAL A 177 -12.00 10.29 -5.75
C VAL A 177 -13.48 10.62 -6.00
N GLU A 178 -13.87 11.89 -5.86
CA GLU A 178 -15.23 12.36 -6.16
C GLU A 178 -15.61 12.16 -7.63
N THR A 179 -14.67 12.45 -8.54
CA THR A 179 -14.86 12.22 -9.98
C THR A 179 -15.15 10.74 -10.29
N LEU A 180 -14.39 9.82 -9.70
CA LEU A 180 -14.64 8.38 -9.86
C LEU A 180 -15.96 7.95 -9.21
N SER A 181 -16.28 8.50 -8.04
CA SER A 181 -17.54 8.21 -7.35
C SER A 181 -18.75 8.65 -8.18
N ALA A 182 -18.69 9.83 -8.80
CA ALA A 182 -19.70 10.32 -9.74
C ALA A 182 -19.82 9.44 -11.00
N ALA A 183 -18.72 8.76 -11.38
CA ALA A 183 -18.70 7.76 -12.45
C ALA A 183 -19.16 6.35 -12.01
N GLY A 184 -19.74 6.21 -10.80
CA GLY A 184 -20.34 4.96 -10.32
C GLY A 184 -19.40 4.04 -9.53
N TRP A 185 -18.19 4.48 -9.21
CA TRP A 185 -17.30 3.75 -8.31
C TRP A 185 -17.77 3.88 -6.85
N LYS A 186 -17.77 2.77 -6.12
CA LYS A 186 -18.00 2.75 -4.67
C LYS A 186 -16.67 2.87 -3.95
N THR A 187 -16.69 3.44 -2.75
CA THR A 187 -15.52 3.64 -1.89
C THR A 187 -15.60 2.76 -0.64
N LEU A 188 -14.47 2.19 -0.24
CA LEU A 188 -14.32 1.44 1.01
C LEU A 188 -13.00 1.86 1.69
N PRO A 189 -13.04 2.77 2.68
CA PRO A 189 -11.85 3.29 3.35
C PRO A 189 -11.36 2.37 4.48
N PHE A 190 -10.05 2.18 4.56
CA PHE A 190 -9.38 1.44 5.63
C PHE A 190 -8.47 2.37 6.43
N TRP A 191 -8.96 2.83 7.58
CA TRP A 191 -8.25 3.73 8.48
C TRP A 191 -7.42 2.97 9.51
N GLY A 192 -6.15 3.33 9.65
CA GLY A 192 -5.28 2.74 10.66
C GLY A 192 -3.87 3.31 10.63
N ILE A 193 -2.97 2.72 11.39
CA ILE A 193 -1.53 2.92 11.23
C ILE A 193 -1.02 1.99 10.11
N ALA A 194 0.13 2.30 9.53
CA ALA A 194 0.87 1.40 8.64
C ALA A 194 2.09 0.79 9.35
N PRO A 195 2.69 -0.28 8.82
CA PRO A 195 3.89 -0.88 9.41
C PRO A 195 4.98 0.18 9.67
N GLY A 196 5.42 0.31 10.92
CA GLY A 196 6.46 1.26 11.33
C GLY A 196 6.03 2.73 11.42
N MET A 197 4.76 3.06 11.14
CA MET A 197 4.25 4.43 11.16
C MET A 197 3.40 4.72 12.40
N HIS A 198 3.44 5.96 12.88
CA HIS A 198 2.71 6.38 14.09
C HIS A 198 1.44 7.17 13.75
N ASN A 199 1.41 7.78 12.57
CA ASN A 199 0.26 8.56 12.11
C ASN A 199 -0.84 7.65 11.59
N ARG A 200 -2.07 8.07 11.85
CA ARG A 200 -3.24 7.51 11.21
C ARG A 200 -3.24 7.89 9.73
N LYS A 201 -3.46 6.92 8.87
CA LYS A 201 -3.64 7.09 7.41
C LYS A 201 -4.81 6.25 6.90
N CYS A 202 -5.20 6.49 5.66
CA CYS A 202 -6.28 5.81 4.98
C CYS A 202 -5.74 5.15 3.70
N THR A 203 -5.95 3.84 3.57
CA THR A 203 -5.85 3.15 2.29
C THR A 203 -7.27 2.95 1.79
N LEU A 204 -7.61 3.49 0.62
CA LEU A 204 -8.96 3.51 0.07
C LEU A 204 -9.07 2.50 -1.07
N VAL A 205 -10.09 1.65 -1.03
CA VAL A 205 -10.48 0.81 -2.17
C VAL A 205 -11.63 1.48 -2.91
N LEU A 206 -11.44 1.66 -4.22
CA LEU A 206 -12.46 2.05 -5.18
C LEU A 206 -12.87 0.80 -5.97
N TYR A 207 -14.16 0.46 -6.00
CA TYR A 207 -14.65 -0.78 -6.60
C TYR A 207 -16.00 -0.63 -7.29
N ARG A 208 -16.37 -1.64 -8.10
CA ARG A 208 -17.72 -1.86 -8.63
C ARG A 208 -18.28 -3.19 -8.09
N THR A 209 -19.60 -3.36 -8.09
CA THR A 209 -20.23 -4.63 -7.66
C THR A 209 -19.77 -5.80 -8.53
N GLY A 210 -19.56 -6.98 -7.93
CA GLY A 210 -19.14 -8.17 -8.67
C GLY A 210 -17.65 -8.17 -9.05
N ASN A 211 -16.80 -7.63 -8.16
CA ASN A 211 -15.36 -7.50 -8.39
C ASN A 211 -14.56 -8.74 -7.93
N CYS A 212 -13.25 -8.69 -8.22
CA CYS A 212 -12.26 -9.71 -7.94
C CYS A 212 -12.02 -9.96 -6.43
N LEU A 213 -12.41 -9.03 -5.56
CA LEU A 213 -12.26 -9.14 -4.11
C LEU A 213 -13.51 -9.67 -3.40
N GLY A 214 -14.60 -9.93 -4.14
CA GLY A 214 -15.85 -10.47 -3.60
C GLY A 214 -16.59 -9.51 -2.66
N ILE A 215 -16.42 -8.20 -2.86
CA ILE A 215 -17.14 -7.14 -2.13
C ILE A 215 -18.24 -6.47 -2.98
#